data_AF-A0A7C2IAA4-F1
#
_entry.id   AF-A0A7C2IAA4-F1
#
_cell.length_a   1.000
_cell.length_b   1.000
_cell.length_c   1.000
_cell.angle_alpha   90.00
_cell.angle_beta   90.00
_cell.angle_gamma   90.00
#
_symmetry.space_group_name_H-M   'P 1'
#
loop_
_entity.id
_entity.type
_entity.pdbx_description
1 polymer ?
#
loop_
_entity_poly.entity_id
_entity_poly.type
_entity_poly.pdbx_seq_one_letter_code
_entity_poly.pdbx_strand_id
1 'polypeptide(L)'
;MLHASGSRRVCAMVCLAALTALTAGCGIFSGSKEPDPGMSPAARLPVPEPAPSPPPLRFTGGQIADEERLKTLVQGKTTKAEVRELFGLPQEVVVSPGVESFIYYRDRTSGFFSRTTERVEMLTVRFDNRGILKDFEYRYSGK
;
A
#
# COMPACT_ATOMS: atom_id res chain seq x y z
N MET A 1 -40.33 -25.22 40.92
CA MET A 1 -39.40 -24.63 41.90
C MET A 1 -38.36 -23.83 41.13
N LEU A 2 -38.48 -22.51 41.21
CA LEU A 2 -37.57 -21.53 40.63
C LEU A 2 -36.40 -21.31 41.59
N HIS A 3 -35.17 -21.31 41.08
CA HIS A 3 -34.01 -20.76 41.80
C HIS A 3 -33.20 -19.88 40.85
N ALA A 4 -33.06 -18.63 41.28
CA ALA A 4 -32.31 -17.53 40.68
C ALA A 4 -30.79 -17.81 40.74
N SER A 5 -29.98 -17.31 39.82
CA SER A 5 -29.34 -15.97 39.83
C SER A 5 -28.14 -16.16 38.88
N GLY A 6 -27.68 -15.25 38.02
CA GLY A 6 -27.55 -13.81 38.10
C GLY A 6 -26.15 -13.52 37.58
N SER A 7 -26.01 -12.84 36.44
CA SER A 7 -24.74 -12.20 36.07
C SER A 7 -25.01 -11.04 35.13
N ARG A 8 -25.14 -9.87 35.77
CA ARG A 8 -25.10 -8.55 35.16
C ARG A 8 -23.66 -8.28 34.72
N ARG A 9 -23.45 -7.88 33.47
CA ARG A 9 -22.30 -7.08 33.02
C ARG A 9 -22.90 -5.92 32.23
N VAL A 10 -23.48 -4.94 32.90
CA VAL A 10 -22.87 -3.65 33.30
C VAL A 10 -22.06 -3.03 32.16
N CYS A 11 -22.67 -1.97 31.60
CA CYS A 11 -22.10 -0.99 30.70
C CYS A 11 -20.74 -0.47 31.15
N ALA A 12 -19.86 -0.24 30.19
CA ALA A 12 -18.89 0.86 30.29
C ALA A 12 -18.65 1.41 28.87
N MET A 13 -19.50 2.37 28.48
CA MET A 13 -19.08 3.39 27.53
C MET A 13 -17.91 4.14 28.16
N VAL A 14 -16.78 4.20 27.47
CA VAL A 14 -15.70 5.13 27.80
C VAL A 14 -15.57 6.08 26.62
N CYS A 15 -16.38 7.14 26.66
CA CYS A 15 -16.08 8.38 25.96
C CYS A 15 -15.08 9.14 26.83
N LEU A 16 -13.86 9.38 26.35
CA LEU A 16 -13.10 10.54 26.80
C LEU A 16 -12.20 11.04 25.67
N ALA A 17 -12.67 12.11 25.03
CA ALA A 17 -11.85 13.02 24.27
C ALA A 17 -10.91 13.75 25.23
N ALA A 18 -9.63 13.84 24.89
CA ALA A 18 -8.70 14.79 25.51
C ALA A 18 -7.74 15.31 24.45
N LEU A 19 -8.14 16.45 23.90
CA LEU A 19 -7.33 17.37 23.12
C LEU A 19 -6.43 18.18 24.07
N THR A 20 -5.29 18.64 23.54
CA THR A 20 -4.36 19.68 24.04
C THR A 20 -3.33 19.28 25.09
N ALA A 21 -2.04 19.43 24.77
CA ALA A 21 -1.28 20.66 25.01
C ALA A 21 0.16 20.55 24.46
N LEU A 22 0.60 21.60 23.76
CA LEU A 22 1.99 21.90 23.48
C LEU A 22 2.74 22.15 24.80
N THR A 23 3.92 21.56 24.97
CA THR A 23 5.00 22.19 25.75
C THR A 23 6.33 22.02 25.03
N ALA A 24 6.95 23.17 24.79
CA ALA A 24 8.29 23.31 24.26
C ALA A 24 9.32 22.84 25.29
N GLY A 25 10.34 22.11 24.84
CA GLY A 25 11.51 21.75 25.61
C GLY A 25 12.79 22.05 24.83
N CYS A 26 13.40 23.20 25.12
CA CYS A 26 14.83 23.46 24.97
C CYS A 26 15.60 22.44 25.84
N GLY A 27 16.79 21.91 25.55
CA GLY A 27 17.88 22.32 24.68
C GLY A 27 19.16 22.03 25.45
N ILE A 28 20.17 21.40 24.85
CA ILE A 28 21.60 21.54 25.20
C ILE A 28 22.43 20.74 24.20
N PHE A 29 23.12 21.44 23.29
CA PHE A 29 24.52 21.10 22.99
C PHE A 29 25.25 22.42 22.73
N SER A 30 26.06 22.77 23.71
CA SER A 30 27.01 23.87 23.70
C SER A 30 28.23 23.42 22.92
N GLY A 31 28.63 24.21 21.92
CA GLY A 31 29.76 23.96 21.05
C GLY A 31 30.09 25.25 20.30
N SER A 32 30.45 26.28 21.06
CA SER A 32 30.82 27.60 20.55
C SER A 32 32.15 27.55 19.79
N LYS A 33 32.15 28.00 18.54
CA LYS A 33 33.29 28.67 17.91
C LYS A 33 32.79 29.66 16.84
N GLU A 34 32.56 30.89 17.28
CA GLU A 34 32.45 32.10 16.44
C GLU A 34 33.83 32.49 15.86
N PRO A 35 33.94 33.50 14.98
CA PRO A 35 33.05 33.89 13.86
C PRO A 35 33.86 34.24 12.58
N ASP A 36 33.19 34.40 11.44
CA ASP A 36 33.57 35.44 10.47
C ASP A 36 32.32 35.90 9.69
N PRO A 37 32.04 37.22 9.58
CA PRO A 37 30.83 37.75 8.96
C PRO A 37 31.08 38.13 7.50
N GLY A 38 30.28 37.59 6.58
CA GLY A 38 30.32 38.04 5.20
C GLY A 38 29.31 37.33 4.31
N MET A 39 28.15 37.97 4.12
CA MET A 39 27.09 37.73 3.12
C MET A 39 27.24 36.54 2.14
N SER A 40 26.24 35.64 2.13
CA SER A 40 25.52 35.28 0.90
C SER A 40 24.18 34.56 1.19
N PRO A 41 23.16 34.74 0.33
CA PRO A 41 21.76 34.47 0.65
C PRO A 41 21.35 33.00 0.42
N ALA A 42 20.44 32.55 1.28
CA ALA A 42 19.43 31.50 1.08
C ALA A 42 19.66 30.48 -0.06
N ALA A 43 20.15 29.29 0.28
CA ALA A 43 19.91 28.08 -0.50
C ALA A 43 18.91 27.19 0.27
N ARG A 44 17.64 27.25 -0.14
CA ARG A 44 16.65 26.24 0.24
C ARG A 44 17.11 24.91 -0.38
N LEU A 45 17.35 23.89 0.45
CA LEU A 45 17.51 22.53 -0.04
C LEU A 45 16.22 22.13 -0.78
N PRO A 46 16.30 21.64 -2.03
CA PRO A 46 15.13 21.16 -2.74
C PRO A 46 14.57 19.94 -2.00
N VAL A 47 13.27 19.99 -1.70
CA VAL A 47 12.49 18.83 -1.26
C VAL A 47 12.66 17.74 -2.32
N PRO A 48 13.02 16.49 -1.97
CA PRO A 48 13.03 15.42 -2.95
C PRO A 48 11.62 15.26 -3.52
N GLU A 49 11.48 15.60 -4.79
CA GLU A 49 10.29 15.37 -5.59
C GLU A 49 9.96 13.87 -5.54
N PRO A 50 8.70 13.46 -5.32
CA PRO A 50 8.32 12.05 -5.40
C PRO A 50 8.73 11.52 -6.77
N ALA A 51 9.52 10.45 -6.80
CA ALA A 51 9.96 9.85 -8.05
C ALA A 51 8.75 9.57 -8.95
N PRO A 52 8.79 9.93 -10.25
CA PRO A 52 7.71 9.62 -11.17
C PRO A 52 7.50 8.10 -11.19
N SER A 53 6.25 7.68 -11.00
CA SER A 53 5.87 6.27 -11.04
C SER A 53 6.42 5.61 -12.32
N PRO A 54 7.03 4.42 -12.23
CA PRO A 54 7.61 3.76 -13.38
C PRO A 54 6.55 3.56 -14.48
N PRO A 55 6.93 3.63 -15.76
CA PRO A 55 5.98 3.49 -16.85
C PRO A 55 5.33 2.09 -16.78
N PRO A 56 3.99 1.99 -16.91
CA PRO A 56 3.32 0.70 -16.85
C PRO A 56 3.84 -0.20 -17.98
N LEU A 57 4.22 -1.43 -17.63
CA LEU A 57 4.53 -2.47 -18.60
C LEU A 57 3.32 -2.62 -19.51
N ARG A 58 3.54 -2.43 -20.82
CA ARG A 58 2.46 -2.34 -21.80
C ARG A 58 1.78 -3.68 -21.99
N PHE A 59 0.73 -3.95 -21.21
CA PHE A 59 -0.28 -4.93 -21.58
C PHE A 59 -1.10 -4.36 -22.75
N THR A 60 -0.68 -4.68 -23.96
CA THR A 60 -1.41 -4.39 -25.19
C THR A 60 -2.68 -5.24 -25.23
N GLY A 61 -3.80 -4.65 -24.82
CA GLY A 61 -5.15 -5.07 -25.21
C GLY A 61 -5.67 -6.35 -24.56
N GLY A 62 -6.05 -6.28 -23.29
CA GLY A 62 -6.78 -7.32 -22.58
C GLY A 62 -6.93 -6.93 -21.11
N GLN A 63 -7.96 -7.43 -20.41
CA GLN A 63 -7.98 -7.36 -18.94
C GLN A 63 -6.69 -8.02 -18.41
N ILE A 64 -6.17 -7.55 -17.27
CA ILE A 64 -5.03 -8.16 -16.57
C ILE A 64 -5.35 -9.62 -16.28
N ALA A 65 -6.59 -9.88 -15.88
CA ALA A 65 -7.03 -11.17 -15.41
C ALA A 65 -8.46 -11.44 -15.87
N ASP A 66 -8.61 -12.22 -16.94
CA ASP A 66 -9.90 -12.77 -17.32
C ASP A 66 -10.46 -13.62 -16.16
N GLU A 67 -11.79 -13.62 -15.98
CA GLU A 67 -12.43 -14.37 -14.89
C GLU A 67 -12.06 -15.85 -14.87
N GLU A 68 -11.83 -16.45 -16.05
CA GLU A 68 -11.39 -17.84 -16.18
C GLU A 68 -10.02 -18.07 -15.55
N ARG A 69 -9.07 -17.14 -15.76
CA ARG A 69 -7.74 -17.21 -15.14
C ARG A 69 -7.84 -17.01 -13.64
N LEU A 70 -8.69 -16.09 -13.17
CA LEU A 70 -8.91 -15.90 -11.73
C LEU A 70 -9.45 -17.17 -11.05
N LYS A 71 -10.33 -17.92 -11.72
CA LYS A 71 -10.88 -19.20 -11.21
C LYS A 71 -9.83 -20.30 -11.06
N THR A 72 -8.71 -20.22 -11.79
CA THR A 72 -7.59 -21.17 -11.64
C THR A 72 -6.73 -20.92 -10.40
N LEU A 73 -6.86 -19.76 -9.76
CA LEU A 73 -6.16 -19.44 -8.51
C LEU A 73 -6.82 -20.18 -7.34
N VAL A 74 -6.18 -21.26 -6.87
CA VAL A 74 -6.66 -22.08 -5.77
C VAL A 74 -5.74 -21.90 -4.55
N GLN A 75 -6.29 -21.31 -3.48
CA GLN A 75 -5.59 -21.11 -2.22
C GLN A 75 -5.04 -22.43 -1.68
N GLY A 76 -3.80 -22.40 -1.17
CA GLY A 76 -3.09 -23.57 -0.64
C GLY A 76 -2.55 -24.53 -1.70
N LYS A 77 -2.83 -24.31 -2.99
CA LYS A 77 -2.34 -25.16 -4.09
C LYS A 77 -1.49 -24.38 -5.07
N THR A 78 -1.97 -23.22 -5.51
CA THR A 78 -1.33 -22.48 -6.58
C THR A 78 0.03 -21.94 -6.16
N THR A 79 1.04 -22.10 -7.01
CA THR A 79 2.42 -21.67 -6.72
C THR A 79 2.78 -20.34 -7.39
N LYS A 80 3.84 -19.67 -6.92
CA LYS A 80 4.38 -18.46 -7.56
C LYS A 80 4.69 -18.65 -9.06
N ALA A 81 5.16 -19.84 -9.43
CA ALA A 81 5.50 -20.15 -10.82
C ALA A 81 4.24 -20.21 -11.69
N GLU A 82 3.20 -20.89 -11.22
CA GLU A 82 1.91 -20.99 -11.92
C GLU A 82 1.26 -19.60 -12.07
N VAL A 83 1.31 -18.76 -11.04
CA VAL A 83 0.78 -17.38 -11.15
C VAL A 83 1.53 -16.59 -12.22
N ARG A 84 2.85 -16.76 -12.33
CA ARG A 84 3.64 -16.11 -13.38
C ARG A 84 3.36 -16.70 -14.76
N GLU A 85 3.03 -17.96 -14.86
CA GLU A 85 2.62 -18.59 -16.12
C GLU A 85 1.26 -18.06 -16.59
N LEU A 86 0.31 -17.89 -15.66
CA LEU A 86 -1.05 -17.42 -15.94
C LEU A 86 -1.13 -15.91 -16.25
N PHE A 87 -0.40 -15.09 -15.50
CA PHE A 87 -0.53 -13.63 -15.52
C PHE A 87 0.74 -12.90 -15.99
N GLY A 88 1.83 -13.63 -16.23
CA GLY A 88 3.12 -13.05 -16.56
C GLY A 88 3.87 -12.49 -15.35
N LEU A 89 4.86 -11.65 -15.64
CA LEU A 89 5.67 -11.01 -14.59
C LEU A 89 4.87 -9.92 -13.86
N PRO A 90 4.91 -9.89 -12.52
CA PRO A 90 4.25 -8.83 -11.76
C PRO A 90 4.91 -7.48 -12.00
N GLN A 91 4.13 -6.41 -11.88
CA GLN A 91 4.64 -5.04 -11.99
C GLN A 91 5.36 -4.63 -10.70
N GLU A 92 4.90 -5.14 -9.57
CA GLU A 92 5.50 -4.89 -8.27
C GLU A 92 5.48 -6.17 -7.42
N VAL A 93 6.56 -6.38 -6.68
CA VAL A 93 6.70 -7.47 -5.71
C VAL A 93 6.96 -6.86 -4.35
N VAL A 94 6.03 -7.06 -3.41
CA VAL A 94 6.14 -6.56 -2.05
C VAL A 94 6.43 -7.73 -1.12
N VAL A 95 7.58 -7.67 -0.44
CA VAL A 95 7.99 -8.69 0.52
C VAL A 95 7.82 -8.16 1.94
N SER A 96 6.96 -8.81 2.70
CA SER A 96 6.70 -8.54 4.11
C SER A 96 7.06 -9.76 4.95
N PRO A 97 7.28 -9.62 6.27
CA PRO A 97 7.54 -10.76 7.14
C PRO A 97 6.40 -11.78 7.03
N GLY A 98 6.71 -12.99 6.56
CA GLY A 98 5.71 -14.06 6.44
C GLY A 98 4.94 -14.11 5.12
N VAL A 99 5.04 -13.08 4.26
CA VAL A 99 4.18 -12.91 3.08
C VAL A 99 4.92 -12.23 1.93
N GLU A 100 4.82 -12.80 0.74
CA GLU A 100 5.25 -12.15 -0.51
C GLU A 100 4.01 -11.83 -1.35
N SER A 101 3.92 -10.63 -1.93
CA SER A 101 2.78 -10.21 -2.73
C SER A 101 3.21 -9.85 -4.14
N PHE A 102 2.54 -10.41 -5.14
CA PHE A 102 2.64 -9.99 -6.54
C PHE A 102 1.49 -9.04 -6.84
N ILE A 103 1.84 -7.87 -7.36
CA ILE A 103 0.87 -6.84 -7.72
C ILE A 103 0.91 -6.67 -9.23
N TYR A 104 -0.27 -6.86 -9.82
CA TYR A 104 -0.55 -6.60 -11.21
C TYR A 104 -1.52 -5.43 -11.30
N TYR A 105 -1.25 -4.46 -12.16
CA TYR A 105 -2.15 -3.34 -12.39
C TYR A 105 -2.09 -2.86 -13.83
N ARG A 106 -3.18 -2.25 -14.27
CA ARG A 106 -3.33 -1.68 -15.59
C ARG A 106 -3.88 -0.29 -15.42
N ASP A 107 -3.12 0.64 -15.95
CA ASP A 107 -3.50 2.03 -15.97
C ASP A 107 -4.05 2.37 -17.36
N ARG A 108 -5.22 3.03 -17.40
CA ARG A 108 -5.81 3.58 -18.60
C ARG A 108 -5.51 5.06 -18.63
N THR A 109 -4.77 5.48 -19.65
CA THR A 109 -4.58 6.90 -19.93
C THR A 109 -5.66 7.37 -20.91
N SER A 110 -6.36 8.44 -20.55
CA SER A 110 -7.44 9.01 -21.35
C SER A 110 -7.24 10.52 -21.53
N GLY A 111 -7.86 11.08 -22.58
CA GLY A 111 -7.85 12.51 -22.89
C GLY A 111 -6.82 12.92 -23.94
N PHE A 112 -7.28 13.68 -24.94
CA PHE A 112 -6.48 14.13 -26.08
C PHE A 112 -5.69 15.43 -25.79
N PHE A 113 -6.27 16.34 -24.99
CA PHE A 113 -5.66 17.62 -24.61
C PHE A 113 -5.20 17.69 -23.15
N SER A 114 -5.69 16.80 -22.29
CA SER A 114 -5.22 16.61 -20.91
C SER A 114 -5.17 15.12 -20.64
N ARG A 115 -3.97 14.60 -20.37
CA ARG A 115 -3.76 13.16 -20.13
C ARG A 115 -4.02 12.88 -18.66
N THR A 116 -5.08 12.13 -18.38
CA THR A 116 -5.33 11.57 -17.05
C THR A 116 -5.08 10.08 -17.10
N THR A 117 -4.20 9.61 -16.22
CA THR A 117 -3.92 8.18 -16.04
C THR A 117 -4.66 7.69 -14.82
N GLU A 118 -5.53 6.71 -15.00
CA GLU A 118 -6.32 6.10 -13.93
C GLU A 118 -6.02 4.60 -13.88
N ARG A 119 -5.84 4.05 -12.68
CA ARG A 119 -5.71 2.61 -12.47
C ARG A 119 -7.07 1.95 -12.60
N VAL A 120 -7.30 1.23 -13.69
CA VAL A 120 -8.60 0.62 -14.01
C VAL A 120 -8.73 -0.82 -13.53
N GLU A 121 -7.62 -1.51 -13.33
CA GLU A 121 -7.58 -2.90 -12.90
C GLU A 121 -6.40 -3.13 -11.95
N MET A 122 -6.63 -3.94 -10.92
CA MET A 122 -5.59 -4.34 -9.97
C MET A 122 -5.85 -5.77 -9.47
N LEU A 123 -4.83 -6.63 -9.57
CA LEU A 123 -4.80 -7.97 -8.99
C LEU A 123 -3.64 -8.02 -7.99
N THR A 124 -3.95 -8.29 -6.73
CA THR A 124 -2.95 -8.54 -5.69
C THR A 124 -3.00 -10.02 -5.34
N VAL A 125 -1.88 -10.71 -5.44
CA VAL A 125 -1.75 -12.14 -5.14
C VAL A 125 -0.77 -12.32 -4.00
N ARG A 126 -1.19 -12.91 -2.88
CA ARG A 126 -0.34 -13.08 -1.69
C ARG A 126 0.07 -14.53 -1.52
N PHE A 127 1.35 -14.74 -1.25
CA PHE A 127 1.97 -16.03 -1.02
C PHE A 127 2.48 -16.13 0.41
N ASP A 128 2.47 -17.34 0.95
CA ASP A 128 3.16 -17.66 2.19
C ASP A 128 4.70 -17.76 1.99
N ASN A 129 5.41 -18.07 3.08
CA ASN A 129 6.87 -18.28 3.07
C ASN A 129 7.32 -19.45 2.17
N ARG A 130 6.41 -20.34 1.79
CA ARG A 130 6.69 -21.49 0.91
C ARG A 130 6.41 -21.16 -0.55
N GLY A 131 5.93 -19.95 -0.84
CA GLY A 131 5.55 -19.53 -2.19
C GLY A 131 4.23 -20.12 -2.66
N ILE A 132 3.35 -20.49 -1.72
CA ILE A 132 2.00 -21.01 -2.00
C ILE A 132 0.98 -19.90 -1.80
N LEU A 133 0.02 -19.84 -2.73
CA LEU A 133 -1.06 -18.86 -2.72
C LEU A 133 -1.85 -18.93 -1.41
N LYS A 134 -1.88 -17.82 -0.68
CA LYS A 134 -2.66 -17.65 0.55
C LYS A 134 -4.00 -16.98 0.26
N ASP A 135 -3.97 -15.84 -0.43
CA ASP A 135 -5.15 -15.09 -0.83
C ASP A 135 -4.88 -14.31 -2.13
N PHE A 136 -5.94 -13.81 -2.75
CA PHE A 136 -5.83 -12.83 -3.82
C PHE A 136 -7.02 -11.87 -3.78
N GLU A 137 -6.80 -10.67 -4.30
CA GLU A 137 -7.80 -9.61 -4.39
C GLU A 137 -7.77 -9.05 -5.82
N TYR A 138 -8.92 -9.08 -6.49
CA TYR A 138 -9.10 -8.46 -7.80
C TYR A 138 -10.05 -7.28 -7.69
N ARG A 139 -9.64 -6.14 -8.25
CA ARG A 139 -10.42 -4.90 -8.29
C ARG A 139 -10.48 -4.38 -9.71
N TYR A 140 -11.70 -4.17 -10.20
CA TYR A 140 -12.00 -3.50 -11.45
C TYR A 140 -12.65 -2.15 -11.14
N SER A 141 -12.15 -1.07 -11.73
CA SER A 141 -12.66 0.30 -11.57
C SER A 141 -12.93 0.98 -12.92
N GLY A 142 -12.80 0.25 -14.03
CA GLY A 142 -13.19 0.74 -15.35
C GLY A 142 -14.70 0.96 -15.45
N LYS A 143 -15.12 2.11 -15.96
CA LYS A 143 -16.50 2.36 -16.40
C LYS A 143 -16.68 1.97 -17.86
#